data_AF-A0A7Y8TIC7-F1
#
_entry.id   AF-A0A7Y8TIC7-F1
#
_cell.length_a   1.000
_cell.length_b   1.000
_cell.length_c   1.000
_cell.angle_alpha   90.00
_cell.angle_beta   90.00
_cell.angle_gamma   90.00
#
_symmetry.space_group_name_H-M   'P 1'
#
loop_
_entity.id
_entity.type
_entity.pdbx_description
1 polymer ?
#
loop_
_entity_poly.entity_id
_entity_poly.type
_entity_poly.pdbx_seq_one_letter_code
_entity_poly.pdbx_strand_id
1 'polypeptide(L)'
;MKFIKAIAFTFILSLFSGSLIAKVKLASPFGDHMVLQRNTLVPIWGTASPGEKINLMFKNQKRTIIADDKGSWKTNLNKLKAGGPYTLIISGENTITLNDIYVGEVWICSGQSNLVPFAIRGALWYQGESNSPTASIYKDLMETLITDWRNQWGQGNFPFIYVQLANIGKAVETIPAKGGAEAIKREAQLQNLSVPNTEMVVAIDNADPTNQANIHQKNKQEIGRRLALAARNIVYGEKTTFSGPIYDKMKIEGNSIRLLFKHTDGGLTAKDNQLKGFAIAGKDMKFVWANASIEGKTIRVTSSEIENPVAVRYGWGSNPPTSLYNMANLPASPFRTDTDN
;
A
#
# COMPACT_ATOMS: atom_id res chain seq x y z
N MET A 1 36.27 -82.20 25.63
CA MET A 1 35.26 -81.29 26.23
C MET A 1 35.96 -80.04 26.75
N LYS A 2 35.84 -78.90 26.06
CA LYS A 2 36.32 -77.60 26.56
C LYS A 2 35.12 -76.80 27.06
N PHE A 3 35.11 -76.46 28.35
CA PHE A 3 34.11 -75.60 28.98
C PHE A 3 34.39 -74.14 28.62
N ILE A 4 33.41 -73.45 28.03
CA ILE A 4 33.43 -71.98 27.86
C ILE A 4 32.64 -71.39 29.03
N LYS A 5 33.31 -70.59 29.87
CA LYS A 5 32.65 -69.75 30.89
C LYS A 5 32.10 -68.50 30.19
N ALA A 6 30.78 -68.34 30.19
CA ALA A 6 30.12 -67.10 29.76
C ALA A 6 30.18 -66.07 30.90
N ILE A 7 30.81 -64.93 30.65
CA ILE A 7 30.76 -63.75 31.52
C ILE A 7 29.66 -62.84 30.98
N ALA A 8 28.57 -62.69 31.73
CA ALA A 8 27.50 -61.75 31.41
C ALA A 8 27.88 -60.36 31.95
N PHE A 9 28.17 -59.41 31.06
CA PHE A 9 28.38 -58.01 31.41
C PHE A 9 27.03 -57.29 31.24
N THR A 10 26.37 -56.95 32.34
CA THR A 10 25.12 -56.16 32.32
C THR A 10 25.49 -54.68 32.31
N PHE A 11 25.31 -54.00 31.18
CA PHE A 11 25.51 -52.57 31.04
C PHE A 11 24.22 -51.85 31.47
N ILE A 12 24.20 -51.26 32.68
CA ILE A 12 23.11 -50.37 33.11
C ILE A 12 23.33 -49.01 32.45
N LEU A 13 22.59 -48.74 31.38
CA LEU A 13 22.54 -47.43 30.74
C LEU A 13 21.56 -46.54 31.51
N SER A 14 22.05 -45.77 32.47
CA SER A 14 21.27 -44.74 33.16
C SER A 14 20.99 -43.57 32.18
N LEU A 15 19.79 -43.56 31.61
CA LEU A 15 19.24 -42.45 30.84
C LEU A 15 19.00 -41.26 31.78
N PHE A 16 19.97 -40.36 31.89
CA PHE A 16 19.72 -39.02 32.43
C PHE A 16 18.83 -38.25 31.46
N SER A 17 17.53 -38.24 31.72
CA SER A 17 16.58 -37.32 31.09
C SER A 17 16.74 -35.95 31.73
N GLY A 18 17.77 -35.22 31.31
CA GLY A 18 17.87 -33.79 31.62
C GLY A 18 16.64 -33.10 31.05
N SER A 19 15.79 -32.55 31.91
CA SER A 19 14.69 -31.69 31.46
C SER A 19 15.31 -30.47 30.79
N LEU A 20 15.20 -30.39 29.47
CA LEU A 20 15.53 -29.19 28.71
C LEU A 20 14.53 -28.11 29.13
N ILE A 21 14.93 -27.27 30.08
CA ILE A 21 14.14 -26.11 30.52
C ILE A 21 14.15 -25.08 29.38
N ALA A 22 13.01 -24.94 28.71
CA ALA A 22 12.86 -23.97 27.62
C ALA A 22 12.60 -22.58 28.22
N LYS A 23 13.62 -21.73 28.19
CA LYS A 23 13.49 -20.32 28.60
C LYS A 23 12.41 -19.60 27.79
N VAL A 24 11.74 -18.64 28.42
CA VAL A 24 10.89 -17.66 27.74
C VAL A 24 11.69 -17.00 26.62
N LYS A 25 11.09 -17.01 25.42
CA LYS A 25 11.56 -16.32 24.22
C LYS A 25 10.41 -15.52 23.63
N LEU A 26 10.70 -14.30 23.22
CA LEU A 26 9.79 -13.51 22.40
C LEU A 26 9.89 -13.94 20.94
N ALA A 27 8.82 -13.73 20.18
CA ALA A 27 8.89 -13.83 18.72
C ALA A 27 9.90 -12.82 18.16
N SER A 28 10.56 -13.21 17.05
CA SER A 28 11.69 -12.48 16.46
C SER A 28 11.51 -10.98 16.19
N PRO A 29 10.31 -10.43 15.94
CA PRO A 29 10.21 -9.00 15.63
C PRO A 29 10.12 -8.12 16.88
N PHE A 30 10.07 -8.70 18.09
CA PHE A 30 10.17 -7.93 19.33
C PHE A 30 11.64 -7.78 19.73
N GLY A 31 12.07 -6.53 19.92
CA GLY A 31 13.43 -6.19 20.35
C GLY A 31 13.50 -4.78 20.92
N ASP A 32 14.70 -4.35 21.30
CA ASP A 32 14.95 -2.96 21.66
C ASP A 32 14.64 -2.02 20.46
N HIS A 33 14.36 -0.75 20.75
CA HIS A 33 14.18 0.32 19.74
C HIS A 33 12.95 0.15 18.83
N MET A 34 11.98 -0.70 19.19
CA MET A 34 10.78 -0.94 18.38
C MET A 34 9.67 0.09 18.62
N VAL A 35 8.70 0.14 17.69
CA VAL A 35 7.46 0.92 17.81
C VAL A 35 6.26 -0.02 17.91
N LEU A 36 5.43 0.15 18.94
CA LEU A 36 4.14 -0.51 19.09
C LEU A 36 3.01 0.39 18.57
N GLN A 37 2.04 -0.20 17.85
CA GLN A 37 0.90 0.54 17.31
C GLN A 37 -0.01 1.09 18.42
N ARG A 38 -0.37 2.37 18.32
CA ARG A 38 -1.30 3.06 19.24
C ARG A 38 -2.76 2.77 18.92
N ASN A 39 -3.63 3.05 19.90
CA ASN A 39 -5.11 3.06 19.76
C ASN A 39 -5.77 1.72 19.34
N THR A 40 -5.02 0.61 19.37
CA THR A 40 -5.53 -0.74 19.14
C THR A 40 -4.99 -1.71 20.20
N LEU A 41 -5.54 -2.92 20.27
CA LEU A 41 -4.95 -3.99 21.08
C LEU A 41 -3.63 -4.40 20.44
N VAL A 42 -2.56 -4.50 21.25
CA VAL A 42 -1.24 -4.87 20.76
C VAL A 42 -0.93 -6.30 21.18
N PRO A 43 -0.90 -7.26 20.25
CA PRO A 43 -0.53 -8.63 20.57
C PRO A 43 0.97 -8.72 20.87
N ILE A 44 1.30 -9.43 21.95
CA ILE A 44 2.65 -9.83 22.31
C ILE A 44 2.65 -11.36 22.46
N TRP A 45 3.62 -12.03 21.85
CA TRP A 45 3.65 -13.49 21.82
C TRP A 45 5.08 -14.04 21.76
N GLY A 46 5.20 -15.32 22.06
CA GLY A 46 6.48 -16.01 22.10
C GLY A 46 6.33 -17.49 22.45
N THR A 47 7.43 -18.10 22.90
CA THR A 47 7.48 -19.47 23.40
C THR A 47 8.11 -19.54 24.80
N ALA A 48 7.84 -20.61 25.53
CA ALA A 48 8.31 -20.89 26.89
C ALA A 48 8.16 -22.39 27.19
N SER A 49 8.53 -22.86 28.38
CA SER A 49 8.24 -24.25 28.79
C SER A 49 6.72 -24.47 28.91
N PRO A 50 6.17 -25.62 28.51
CA PRO A 50 4.74 -25.90 28.68
C PRO A 50 4.28 -25.74 30.13
N GLY A 51 3.19 -25.01 30.36
CA GLY A 51 2.67 -24.69 31.69
C GLY A 51 3.44 -23.58 32.44
N GLU A 52 4.48 -23.00 31.85
CA GLU A 52 5.24 -21.91 32.47
C GLU A 52 4.39 -20.65 32.63
N LYS A 53 4.46 -20.04 33.83
CA LYS A 53 3.77 -18.78 34.13
C LYS A 53 4.64 -17.59 33.73
N ILE A 54 4.14 -16.80 32.80
CA ILE A 54 4.81 -15.63 32.22
C ILE A 54 4.10 -14.36 32.69
N ASN A 55 4.87 -13.40 33.18
CA ASN A 55 4.39 -12.08 33.59
C ASN A 55 4.95 -11.02 32.64
N LEU A 56 4.08 -10.18 32.10
CA LEU A 56 4.43 -9.08 31.21
C LEU A 56 4.08 -7.75 31.88
N MET A 57 5.01 -6.81 31.87
CA MET A 57 4.83 -5.45 32.34
C MET A 57 5.20 -4.43 31.25
N PHE A 58 4.25 -3.57 30.91
CA PHE A 58 4.47 -2.44 30.01
C PHE A 58 3.69 -1.22 30.49
N LYS A 59 4.40 -0.12 30.80
CA LYS A 59 3.81 1.06 31.46
C LYS A 59 3.07 0.64 32.74
N ASN A 60 1.77 0.97 32.85
CA ASN A 60 0.90 0.60 33.95
C ASN A 60 0.15 -0.74 33.73
N GLN A 61 0.40 -1.43 32.61
CA GLN A 61 -0.25 -2.70 32.31
C GLN A 61 0.57 -3.87 32.83
N LYS A 62 -0.10 -4.75 33.58
CA LYS A 62 0.43 -6.06 33.97
C LYS A 62 -0.45 -7.16 33.35
N ARG A 63 0.19 -8.20 32.82
CA ARG A 63 -0.47 -9.39 32.28
C ARG A 63 0.21 -10.63 32.82
N THR A 64 -0.56 -11.66 33.11
CA THR A 64 -0.07 -12.98 33.52
C THR A 64 -0.70 -14.01 32.61
N ILE A 65 0.11 -14.88 32.02
CA ILE A 65 -0.27 -15.87 31.01
C ILE A 65 0.45 -17.17 31.33
N ILE A 66 -0.17 -18.30 30.99
CA ILE A 66 0.44 -19.62 31.08
C ILE A 66 0.71 -20.11 29.66
N ALA A 67 1.91 -20.60 29.39
CA ALA A 67 2.24 -21.22 28.11
C ALA A 67 1.44 -22.51 27.92
N ASP A 68 0.94 -22.73 26.70
CA ASP A 68 0.15 -23.90 26.37
C ASP A 68 0.98 -25.20 26.39
N ASP A 69 0.32 -26.32 26.11
CA ASP A 69 0.91 -27.66 26.02
C ASP A 69 2.01 -27.78 24.95
N LYS A 70 2.06 -26.85 23.98
CA LYS A 70 3.09 -26.73 22.96
C LYS A 70 4.15 -25.67 23.30
N GLY A 71 4.06 -25.05 24.47
CA GLY A 71 4.96 -23.99 24.92
C GLY A 71 4.71 -22.63 24.25
N SER A 72 3.62 -22.46 23.49
CA SER A 72 3.25 -21.18 22.88
C SER A 72 2.47 -20.31 23.86
N TRP A 73 2.65 -18.99 23.77
CA TRP A 73 1.88 -18.04 24.57
C TRP A 73 1.61 -16.74 23.81
N LYS A 74 0.48 -16.11 24.12
CA LYS A 74 0.07 -14.84 23.55
C LYS A 74 -0.75 -14.04 24.55
N THR A 75 -0.56 -12.72 24.56
CA THR A 75 -1.39 -11.78 25.30
C THR A 75 -1.61 -10.50 24.50
N ASN A 76 -2.55 -9.67 24.96
CA ASN A 76 -2.80 -8.35 24.38
C ASN A 76 -2.59 -7.26 25.43
N LEU A 77 -1.80 -6.24 25.05
CA LEU A 77 -1.83 -4.94 25.71
C LEU A 77 -3.10 -4.21 25.28
N ASN A 78 -3.75 -3.53 26.23
CA ASN A 78 -4.83 -2.60 25.95
C ASN A 78 -4.33 -1.41 25.13
N LYS A 79 -5.27 -0.69 24.50
CA LYS A 79 -5.02 0.50 23.69
C LYS A 79 -4.03 1.46 24.36
N LEU A 80 -2.93 1.73 23.66
CA LEU A 80 -1.84 2.58 24.14
C LEU A 80 -1.97 3.99 23.55
N LYS A 81 -1.68 5.01 24.37
CA LYS A 81 -1.44 6.38 23.90
C LYS A 81 -0.01 6.52 23.38
N ALA A 82 0.17 7.34 22.35
CA ALA A 82 1.47 7.64 21.77
C ALA A 82 2.45 8.22 22.82
N GLY A 83 3.73 7.92 22.67
CA GLY A 83 4.80 8.37 23.56
C GLY A 83 5.92 7.35 23.69
N GLY A 84 6.88 7.64 24.56
CA GLY A 84 8.08 6.83 24.77
C GLY A 84 9.27 7.73 25.10
N PRO A 85 10.47 7.16 25.29
CA PRO A 85 10.73 5.71 25.31
C PRO A 85 10.16 5.03 26.56
N TYR A 86 9.79 3.75 26.44
CA TYR A 86 9.33 2.90 27.53
C TYR A 86 10.11 1.58 27.60
N THR A 87 9.95 0.86 28.70
CA THR A 87 10.53 -0.48 28.90
C THR A 87 9.41 -1.53 28.94
N LEU A 88 9.59 -2.62 28.21
CA LEU A 88 8.79 -3.85 28.28
C LEU A 88 9.59 -4.91 29.03
N ILE A 89 9.01 -5.43 30.11
CA ILE A 89 9.64 -6.48 30.92
C ILE A 89 8.77 -7.73 30.83
N ILE A 90 9.39 -8.87 30.55
CA ILE A 90 8.74 -10.18 30.53
C ILE A 90 9.52 -11.10 31.45
N SER A 91 8.85 -11.69 32.43
CA SER A 91 9.46 -12.53 33.46
C SER A 91 8.73 -13.87 33.57
N GLY A 92 9.48 -14.95 33.43
CA GLY A 92 9.14 -16.33 33.79
C GLY A 92 10.31 -16.94 34.53
N GLU A 93 10.80 -18.09 34.06
CA GLU A 93 12.06 -18.69 34.53
C GLU A 93 13.30 -17.85 34.18
N ASN A 94 13.20 -17.00 33.16
CA ASN A 94 14.13 -15.93 32.85
C ASN A 94 13.40 -14.59 32.70
N THR A 95 14.15 -13.49 32.77
CA THR A 95 13.63 -12.15 32.49
C THR A 95 14.21 -11.61 31.19
N ILE A 96 13.35 -11.05 30.34
CA ILE A 96 13.68 -10.29 29.14
C ILE A 96 13.27 -8.84 29.39
N THR A 97 14.18 -7.91 29.16
CA THR A 97 13.92 -6.46 29.24
C THR A 97 14.22 -5.85 27.89
N LEU A 98 13.19 -5.27 27.27
CA LEU A 98 13.31 -4.49 26.04
C LEU A 98 13.16 -3.01 26.35
N ASN A 99 14.09 -2.21 25.86
CA ASN A 99 14.23 -0.78 26.10
C ASN A 99 13.95 0.02 24.82
N ASP A 100 13.81 1.33 25.00
CA ASP A 100 13.58 2.27 23.90
C ASP A 100 12.33 1.94 23.06
N ILE A 101 11.27 1.47 23.71
CA ILE A 101 10.02 1.15 23.03
C ILE A 101 9.16 2.39 22.92
N TYR A 102 8.85 2.79 21.69
CA TYR A 102 7.87 3.84 21.43
C TYR A 102 6.48 3.26 21.16
N VAL A 103 5.47 4.07 21.41
CA VAL A 103 4.09 3.83 20.99
C VAL A 103 3.75 4.88 19.94
N GLY A 104 3.38 4.45 18.74
CA GLY A 104 3.19 5.31 17.58
C GLY A 104 2.32 4.69 16.50
N GLU A 105 2.48 5.16 15.27
CA GLU A 105 1.84 4.58 14.08
C GLU A 105 2.79 3.60 13.42
N VAL A 106 2.29 2.42 13.10
CA VAL A 106 2.99 1.33 12.41
C VAL A 106 2.27 1.11 11.09
N TRP A 107 2.97 1.40 10.00
CA TRP A 107 2.49 1.24 8.64
C TRP A 107 3.29 0.14 7.94
N ILE A 108 2.60 -0.69 7.17
CA ILE A 108 3.28 -1.66 6.32
C ILE A 108 3.51 -1.03 4.96
N CYS A 109 4.79 -0.82 4.64
CA CYS A 109 5.24 -0.57 3.28
C CYS A 109 5.62 -1.93 2.68
N SER A 110 4.88 -2.39 1.68
CA SER A 110 4.92 -3.78 1.23
C SER A 110 6.26 -4.25 0.64
N GLY A 111 6.52 -5.56 0.75
CA GLY A 111 7.70 -6.26 0.24
C GLY A 111 8.18 -7.43 1.13
N GLN A 112 7.54 -7.65 2.28
CA GLN A 112 7.95 -8.63 3.29
C GLN A 112 6.78 -9.53 3.72
N SER A 113 7.05 -10.82 3.95
CA SER A 113 6.06 -11.90 4.00
C SER A 113 5.64 -12.40 5.40
N ASN A 114 6.08 -11.81 6.51
CA ASN A 114 5.77 -12.34 7.86
C ASN A 114 5.43 -11.26 8.90
N LEU A 115 4.42 -10.41 8.61
CA LEU A 115 4.03 -9.30 9.49
C LEU A 115 2.71 -9.54 10.24
N VAL A 116 2.00 -10.63 9.98
CA VAL A 116 0.87 -11.05 10.82
C VAL A 116 1.43 -11.72 12.08
N PRO A 117 0.92 -11.44 13.30
CA PRO A 117 -0.25 -10.62 13.63
C PRO A 117 0.10 -9.24 14.21
N PHE A 118 1.08 -8.49 13.69
CA PHE A 118 1.36 -7.14 14.22
C PHE A 118 0.14 -6.24 14.12
N ALA A 119 -0.06 -5.47 15.18
CA ALA A 119 -0.99 -4.36 15.15
C ALA A 119 -0.46 -3.29 14.19
N ILE A 120 -1.27 -2.92 13.20
CA ILE A 120 -0.94 -1.92 12.19
C ILE A 120 -2.03 -0.87 12.07
N ARG A 121 -1.67 0.31 11.57
CA ARG A 121 -2.63 1.36 11.21
C ARG A 121 -3.26 1.14 9.85
N GLY A 122 -2.47 0.65 8.89
CA GLY A 122 -2.87 0.44 7.51
C GLY A 122 -1.70 0.01 6.63
N ALA A 123 -1.95 -0.07 5.32
CA ALA A 123 -0.95 -0.45 4.32
C ALA A 123 -0.67 0.70 3.34
N LEU A 124 0.59 0.85 2.97
CA LEU A 124 1.06 1.65 1.84
C LEU A 124 1.61 0.72 0.77
N TRP A 125 0.99 0.73 -0.42
CA TRP A 125 1.31 -0.18 -1.52
C TRP A 125 1.76 0.58 -2.77
N TYR A 126 2.97 0.29 -3.25
CA TYR A 126 3.44 0.81 -4.53
C TYR A 126 4.09 -0.32 -5.31
N GLN A 127 3.32 -0.89 -6.22
CA GLN A 127 3.73 -1.97 -7.11
C GLN A 127 2.83 -1.95 -8.35
N GLY A 128 3.29 -2.59 -9.42
CA GLY A 128 2.52 -2.94 -10.61
C GLY A 128 3.40 -3.03 -11.86
N GLU A 129 4.64 -2.57 -11.77
CA GLU A 129 5.63 -2.54 -12.85
C GLU A 129 5.79 -3.92 -13.50
N SER A 130 5.92 -4.97 -12.69
CA SER A 130 6.09 -6.35 -13.17
C SER A 130 4.80 -7.02 -13.68
N ASN A 131 3.64 -6.38 -13.51
CA ASN A 131 2.34 -6.94 -13.92
C ASN A 131 1.96 -6.62 -15.37
N SER A 132 2.90 -6.18 -16.21
CA SER A 132 2.61 -5.97 -17.63
C SER A 132 2.03 -7.20 -18.35
N PRO A 133 2.49 -8.44 -18.08
CA PRO A 133 1.86 -9.65 -18.63
C PRO A 133 0.45 -9.94 -18.10
N THR A 134 0.08 -9.37 -16.94
CA THR A 134 -1.19 -9.60 -16.25
C THR A 134 -2.02 -8.32 -16.10
N ALA A 135 -1.78 -7.32 -16.97
CA ALA A 135 -2.40 -6.00 -16.86
C ALA A 135 -3.94 -6.05 -16.91
N SER A 136 -4.50 -6.92 -17.75
CA SER A 136 -5.96 -7.08 -17.92
C SER A 136 -6.68 -7.61 -16.68
N ILE A 137 -5.97 -8.30 -15.78
CA ILE A 137 -6.53 -8.86 -14.54
C ILE A 137 -6.04 -8.11 -13.30
N TYR A 138 -5.29 -7.01 -13.47
CA TYR A 138 -4.62 -6.34 -12.35
C TYR A 138 -5.60 -5.80 -11.30
N LYS A 139 -6.78 -5.34 -11.74
CA LYS A 139 -7.85 -4.87 -10.85
C LYS A 139 -8.25 -5.97 -9.86
N ASP A 140 -8.52 -7.17 -10.37
CA ASP A 140 -8.99 -8.30 -9.56
C ASP A 140 -7.88 -8.83 -8.65
N LEU A 141 -6.62 -8.80 -9.11
CA LEU A 141 -5.46 -9.13 -8.29
C LEU A 141 -5.32 -8.17 -7.10
N MET A 142 -5.47 -6.86 -7.32
CA MET A 142 -5.44 -5.85 -6.26
C MET A 142 -6.62 -6.01 -5.27
N GLU A 143 -7.82 -6.26 -5.76
CA GLU A 143 -9.00 -6.53 -4.91
C GLU A 143 -8.82 -7.77 -4.04
N THR A 144 -8.26 -8.83 -4.63
CA THR A 144 -7.95 -10.08 -3.93
C THR A 144 -6.87 -9.85 -2.87
N LEU A 145 -5.79 -9.14 -3.20
CA LEU A 145 -4.71 -8.79 -2.26
C LEU A 145 -5.25 -8.03 -1.04
N ILE A 146 -6.02 -6.97 -1.27
CA ILE A 146 -6.58 -6.13 -0.19
C ILE A 146 -7.50 -6.97 0.70
N THR A 147 -8.35 -7.79 0.09
CA THR A 147 -9.30 -8.65 0.82
C THR A 147 -8.56 -9.69 1.66
N ASP A 148 -7.59 -10.38 1.06
CA ASP A 148 -6.80 -11.40 1.74
C ASP A 148 -6.02 -10.82 2.91
N TRP A 149 -5.35 -9.68 2.74
CA TRP A 149 -4.62 -9.03 3.84
C TRP A 149 -5.57 -8.61 4.97
N ARG A 150 -6.74 -8.04 4.65
CA ARG A 150 -7.74 -7.71 5.68
C ARG A 150 -8.22 -8.95 6.45
N ASN A 151 -8.41 -10.07 5.75
CA ASN A 151 -8.77 -11.34 6.37
C ASN A 151 -7.65 -11.89 7.27
N GLN A 152 -6.41 -11.93 6.78
CA GLN A 152 -5.26 -12.43 7.53
C GLN A 152 -4.97 -11.61 8.79
N TRP A 153 -5.09 -10.28 8.73
CA TRP A 153 -4.91 -9.42 9.89
C TRP A 153 -6.08 -9.49 10.87
N GLY A 154 -7.30 -9.76 10.40
CA GLY A 154 -8.50 -9.76 11.23
C GLY A 154 -8.78 -8.41 11.90
N GLN A 155 -8.25 -7.30 11.36
CA GLN A 155 -8.42 -5.94 11.89
C GLN A 155 -9.51 -5.14 11.16
N GLY A 156 -10.47 -5.84 10.56
CA GLY A 156 -11.52 -5.23 9.73
C GLY A 156 -10.97 -4.59 8.45
N ASN A 157 -11.72 -3.63 7.92
CA ASN A 157 -11.33 -2.89 6.71
C ASN A 157 -10.30 -1.82 7.05
N PHE A 158 -9.06 -2.18 7.41
CA PHE A 158 -8.02 -1.18 7.65
C PHE A 158 -7.73 -0.35 6.38
N PRO A 159 -7.27 0.91 6.52
CA PRO A 159 -6.92 1.78 5.40
C PRO A 159 -5.86 1.18 4.49
N PHE A 160 -6.12 1.16 3.18
CA PHE A 160 -5.17 0.69 2.17
C PHE A 160 -4.92 1.79 1.15
N ILE A 161 -3.72 2.39 1.20
CA ILE A 161 -3.37 3.52 0.35
C ILE A 161 -2.35 3.02 -0.67
N TYR A 162 -2.61 3.24 -1.95
CA TYR A 162 -1.74 2.73 -3.01
C TYR A 162 -1.37 3.80 -4.03
N VAL A 163 -0.31 3.54 -4.80
CA VAL A 163 0.24 4.47 -5.78
C VAL A 163 -0.12 4.01 -7.20
N GLN A 164 -0.78 4.88 -7.96
CA GLN A 164 -0.96 4.71 -9.40
C GLN A 164 0.38 4.95 -10.12
N LEU A 165 0.78 4.02 -11.00
CA LEU A 165 2.14 3.97 -11.55
C LEU A 165 2.56 5.27 -12.24
N ALA A 166 3.85 5.60 -12.08
CA ALA A 166 4.49 6.70 -12.77
C ALA A 166 4.70 6.42 -14.27
N ASN A 167 5.02 7.47 -15.03
CA ASN A 167 5.49 7.34 -16.41
C ASN A 167 6.78 6.50 -16.51
N ILE A 168 6.90 5.75 -17.61
CA ILE A 168 8.04 4.86 -17.88
C ILE A 168 8.28 4.73 -19.39
N GLY A 169 9.55 4.69 -19.78
CA GLY A 169 10.01 4.52 -21.15
C GLY A 169 10.08 5.84 -21.91
N LYS A 170 10.37 5.76 -23.21
CA LYS A 170 10.44 6.95 -24.07
C LYS A 170 9.08 7.63 -24.18
N ALA A 171 9.09 8.96 -24.16
CA ALA A 171 7.89 9.76 -24.37
C ALA A 171 7.14 9.34 -25.65
N VAL A 172 5.82 9.19 -25.57
CA VAL A 172 4.97 8.71 -26.68
C VAL A 172 4.25 9.88 -27.37
N GLU A 173 4.94 11.01 -27.52
CA GLU A 173 4.34 12.28 -27.97
C GLU A 173 3.73 12.20 -29.38
N THR A 174 4.16 11.23 -30.20
CA THR A 174 3.75 11.12 -31.60
C THR A 174 2.49 10.27 -31.84
N ILE A 175 2.04 9.48 -30.86
CA ILE A 175 0.87 8.59 -31.03
C ILE A 175 -0.19 8.94 -29.98
N PRO A 176 -1.32 9.57 -30.37
CA PRO A 176 -2.41 9.88 -29.46
C PRO A 176 -2.95 8.61 -28.80
N ALA A 177 -3.01 8.62 -27.47
CA ALA A 177 -3.62 7.57 -26.67
C ALA A 177 -3.25 6.13 -27.07
N LYS A 178 -1.95 5.87 -27.31
CA LYS A 178 -1.41 4.56 -27.73
C LYS A 178 -1.83 3.40 -26.80
N GLY A 179 -2.04 3.67 -25.51
CA GLY A 179 -2.43 2.66 -24.53
C GLY A 179 -1.28 1.71 -24.18
N GLY A 180 -1.59 0.41 -24.11
CA GLY A 180 -0.66 -0.63 -23.66
C GLY A 180 -0.78 -0.93 -22.17
N ALA A 181 0.03 -1.90 -21.71
CA ALA A 181 -0.09 -2.48 -20.37
C ALA A 181 -0.01 -1.44 -19.23
N GLU A 182 0.81 -0.39 -19.38
CA GLU A 182 0.90 0.67 -18.37
C GLU A 182 -0.39 1.48 -18.24
N ALA A 183 -1.05 1.80 -19.34
CA ALA A 183 -2.33 2.51 -19.31
C ALA A 183 -3.42 1.66 -18.65
N ILE A 184 -3.49 0.37 -19.01
CA ILE A 184 -4.44 -0.59 -18.44
C ILE A 184 -4.21 -0.78 -16.94
N LYS A 185 -2.96 -0.90 -16.48
CA LYS A 185 -2.64 -1.00 -15.05
C LYS A 185 -3.02 0.26 -14.28
N ARG A 186 -2.76 1.46 -14.85
CA ARG A 186 -3.17 2.71 -14.21
C ARG A 186 -4.69 2.84 -14.15
N GLU A 187 -5.41 2.42 -15.18
CA GLU A 187 -6.86 2.34 -15.16
C GLU A 187 -7.35 1.37 -14.06
N ALA A 188 -6.78 0.17 -13.98
CA ALA A 188 -7.12 -0.79 -12.93
C ALA A 188 -6.89 -0.20 -11.54
N GLN A 189 -5.75 0.47 -11.31
CA GLN A 189 -5.46 1.18 -10.06
C GLN A 189 -6.48 2.28 -9.77
N LEU A 190 -6.95 3.03 -10.78
CA LEU A 190 -8.03 4.00 -10.59
C LEU A 190 -9.35 3.31 -10.20
N GLN A 191 -9.70 2.21 -10.87
CA GLN A 191 -10.92 1.44 -10.61
C GLN A 191 -10.92 0.78 -9.22
N ASN A 192 -9.75 0.45 -8.68
CA ASN A 192 -9.61 -0.10 -7.33
C ASN A 192 -10.04 0.87 -6.20
N LEU A 193 -10.29 2.15 -6.50
CA LEU A 193 -10.92 3.09 -5.56
C LEU A 193 -12.36 2.68 -5.19
N SER A 194 -12.97 1.77 -5.95
CA SER A 194 -14.25 1.14 -5.59
C SER A 194 -14.16 0.24 -4.35
N VAL A 195 -12.96 -0.20 -3.96
CA VAL A 195 -12.74 -0.98 -2.75
C VAL A 195 -12.90 -0.08 -1.52
N PRO A 196 -13.73 -0.45 -0.53
CA PRO A 196 -13.94 0.38 0.66
C PRO A 196 -12.65 0.65 1.43
N ASN A 197 -12.59 1.83 2.03
CA ASN A 197 -11.48 2.32 2.84
C ASN A 197 -10.11 2.25 2.11
N THR A 198 -10.09 2.72 0.87
CA THR A 198 -8.87 2.85 0.06
C THR A 198 -8.66 4.27 -0.44
N GLU A 199 -7.40 4.63 -0.69
CA GLU A 199 -7.04 5.88 -1.37
C GLU A 199 -5.94 5.62 -2.40
N MET A 200 -5.92 6.45 -3.43
CA MET A 200 -4.95 6.37 -4.51
C MET A 200 -4.12 7.66 -4.61
N VAL A 201 -2.80 7.49 -4.69
CA VAL A 201 -1.84 8.54 -4.99
C VAL A 201 -1.44 8.44 -6.47
N VAL A 202 -1.65 9.50 -7.24
CA VAL A 202 -1.19 9.57 -8.63
C VAL A 202 0.32 9.84 -8.66
N ALA A 203 1.09 9.06 -9.43
CA ALA A 203 2.53 9.26 -9.63
C ALA A 203 2.95 9.52 -11.08
N ILE A 204 1.98 9.74 -11.99
CA ILE A 204 2.19 9.82 -13.45
C ILE A 204 3.34 10.77 -13.86
N ASP A 205 3.52 11.85 -13.10
CA ASP A 205 4.49 12.91 -13.32
C ASP A 205 5.88 12.66 -12.69
N ASN A 206 6.06 11.54 -12.01
CA ASN A 206 7.26 11.26 -11.20
C ASN A 206 8.29 10.36 -11.89
N ALA A 207 8.30 10.29 -13.22
CA ALA A 207 9.33 9.56 -13.97
C ALA A 207 10.73 10.14 -13.71
N ASP A 208 11.78 9.31 -13.84
CA ASP A 208 13.16 9.79 -13.74
C ASP A 208 13.48 10.73 -14.92
N PRO A 209 13.75 12.03 -14.66
CA PRO A 209 13.99 13.01 -15.71
C PRO A 209 15.31 12.77 -16.46
N THR A 210 16.24 12.02 -15.85
CA THR A 210 17.59 11.74 -16.39
C THR A 210 17.66 10.40 -17.12
N ASN A 211 16.77 9.46 -16.79
CA ASN A 211 16.70 8.15 -17.44
C ASN A 211 15.26 7.66 -17.45
N GLN A 212 14.52 7.97 -18.52
CA GLN A 212 13.10 7.59 -18.59
C GLN A 212 12.87 6.07 -18.64
N ALA A 213 13.89 5.25 -18.93
CA ALA A 213 13.81 3.79 -18.84
C ALA A 213 13.97 3.28 -17.40
N ASN A 214 14.40 4.13 -16.46
CA ASN A 214 14.53 3.78 -15.06
C ASN A 214 13.15 3.66 -14.41
N ILE A 215 12.79 2.44 -14.05
CA ILE A 215 11.52 2.12 -13.38
C ILE A 215 11.50 2.59 -11.92
N HIS A 216 12.67 2.87 -11.35
CA HIS A 216 12.82 3.29 -9.95
C HIS A 216 12.95 4.81 -9.86
N GLN A 217 11.83 5.47 -9.55
CA GLN A 217 11.76 6.92 -9.47
C GLN A 217 12.69 7.46 -8.37
N LYS A 218 13.47 8.49 -8.71
CA LYS A 218 14.43 9.11 -7.78
C LYS A 218 13.74 9.94 -6.70
N ASN A 219 12.67 10.68 -7.07
CA ASN A 219 11.93 11.53 -6.16
C ASN A 219 10.90 10.73 -5.34
N LYS A 220 11.40 9.93 -4.38
CA LYS A 220 10.56 9.17 -3.44
C LYS A 220 9.91 10.07 -2.38
N GLN A 221 10.52 11.22 -2.10
CA GLN A 221 10.00 12.19 -1.12
C GLN A 221 8.62 12.71 -1.54
N GLU A 222 8.43 13.00 -2.84
CA GLU A 222 7.13 13.46 -3.34
C GLU A 222 6.04 12.37 -3.23
N ILE A 223 6.38 11.11 -3.51
CA ILE A 223 5.44 9.99 -3.31
C ILE A 223 5.10 9.82 -1.83
N GLY A 224 6.09 9.90 -0.94
CA GLY A 224 5.88 9.88 0.51
C GLY A 224 4.98 11.03 0.99
N ARG A 225 5.18 12.24 0.46
CA ARG A 225 4.34 13.42 0.76
C ARG A 225 2.88 13.19 0.34
N ARG A 226 2.65 12.67 -0.86
CA ARG A 226 1.29 12.38 -1.36
C ARG A 226 0.62 11.25 -0.57
N LEU A 227 1.35 10.19 -0.22
CA LEU A 227 0.87 9.12 0.67
C LEU A 227 0.50 9.66 2.05
N ALA A 228 1.30 10.59 2.60
CA ALA A 228 0.99 11.23 3.87
C ALA A 228 -0.29 12.08 3.79
N LEU A 229 -0.52 12.81 2.69
CA LEU A 229 -1.77 13.55 2.48
C LEU A 229 -2.98 12.63 2.42
N ALA A 230 -2.90 11.53 1.65
CA ALA A 230 -3.95 10.52 1.58
C ALA A 230 -4.23 9.92 2.97
N ALA A 231 -3.19 9.57 3.73
CA ALA A 231 -3.33 9.05 5.09
C ALA A 231 -4.01 10.07 6.02
N ARG A 232 -3.64 11.35 5.95
CA ARG A 232 -4.30 12.41 6.74
C ARG A 232 -5.79 12.49 6.48
N ASN A 233 -6.21 12.29 5.23
CA ASN A 233 -7.63 12.27 4.89
C ASN A 233 -8.32 11.00 5.40
N ILE A 234 -7.94 9.82 4.89
CA ILE A 234 -8.73 8.60 5.12
C ILE A 234 -8.55 8.02 6.54
N VAL A 235 -7.42 8.30 7.18
CA VAL A 235 -7.08 7.71 8.50
C VAL A 235 -7.36 8.65 9.65
N TYR A 236 -7.21 9.97 9.45
CA TYR A 236 -7.39 10.97 10.52
C TYR A 236 -8.59 11.90 10.28
N GLY A 237 -9.28 11.79 9.14
CA GLY A 237 -10.45 12.61 8.82
C GLY A 237 -10.11 14.09 8.58
N GLU A 238 -8.84 14.41 8.28
CA GLU A 238 -8.41 15.77 8.05
C GLU A 238 -8.94 16.29 6.71
N LYS A 239 -9.47 17.53 6.72
CA LYS A 239 -9.96 18.22 5.54
C LYS A 239 -8.82 18.91 4.78
N THR A 240 -7.94 18.11 4.19
CA THR A 240 -6.82 18.58 3.36
C THR A 240 -6.98 18.12 1.91
N THR A 241 -6.53 18.91 0.94
CA THR A 241 -6.43 18.43 -0.44
C THR A 241 -5.41 17.30 -0.53
N PHE A 242 -5.89 16.08 -0.82
CA PHE A 242 -5.07 14.87 -0.79
C PHE A 242 -4.94 14.16 -2.14
N SER A 243 -5.83 14.50 -3.09
CA SER A 243 -5.84 13.91 -4.43
C SER A 243 -5.85 15.01 -5.49
N GLY A 244 -5.29 14.70 -6.66
CA GLY A 244 -5.43 15.51 -7.86
C GLY A 244 -6.75 15.23 -8.57
N PRO A 245 -7.04 15.91 -9.69
CA PRO A 245 -8.30 15.72 -10.40
C PRO A 245 -8.53 14.26 -10.81
N ILE A 246 -9.70 13.72 -10.47
CA ILE A 246 -10.16 12.39 -10.92
C ILE A 246 -11.35 12.59 -11.83
N TYR A 247 -11.32 12.00 -13.02
CA TYR A 247 -12.45 12.07 -13.96
C TYR A 247 -13.74 11.57 -13.31
N ASP A 248 -14.82 12.34 -13.48
CA ASP A 248 -16.16 12.01 -12.99
C ASP A 248 -17.08 11.61 -14.13
N LYS A 249 -17.25 12.52 -15.09
CA LYS A 249 -18.15 12.34 -16.24
C LYS A 249 -17.82 13.31 -17.36
N MET A 250 -18.40 13.07 -18.52
CA MET A 250 -18.33 13.96 -19.66
C MET A 250 -19.71 14.39 -20.15
N LYS A 251 -19.74 15.48 -20.91
CA LYS A 251 -20.90 15.95 -21.66
C LYS A 251 -20.46 16.37 -23.06
N ILE A 252 -21.12 15.85 -24.08
CA ILE A 252 -20.90 16.26 -25.47
C ILE A 252 -21.63 17.59 -25.70
N GLU A 253 -20.94 18.58 -26.27
CA GLU A 253 -21.43 19.93 -26.53
C GLU A 253 -21.04 20.32 -27.97
N GLY A 254 -21.90 19.97 -28.93
CA GLY A 254 -21.62 20.15 -30.35
C GLY A 254 -20.38 19.39 -30.78
N ASN A 255 -19.37 20.12 -31.27
CA ASN A 255 -18.07 19.57 -31.68
C ASN A 255 -17.03 19.49 -30.54
N SER A 256 -17.48 19.53 -29.29
CA SER A 256 -16.59 19.49 -28.12
C SER A 256 -17.08 18.54 -27.05
N ILE A 257 -16.16 18.12 -26.19
CA ILE A 257 -16.48 17.34 -24.99
C ILE A 257 -16.06 18.15 -23.77
N ARG A 258 -17.00 18.37 -22.86
CA ARG A 258 -16.76 18.95 -21.54
C ARG A 258 -16.55 17.84 -20.53
N LEU A 259 -15.44 17.89 -19.81
CA LEU A 259 -15.04 16.92 -18.80
C LEU A 259 -15.21 17.53 -17.40
N LEU A 260 -15.78 16.74 -16.50
CA LEU A 260 -15.99 17.06 -15.10
C LEU A 260 -15.11 16.16 -14.23
N PHE A 261 -14.63 16.72 -13.13
CA PHE A 261 -13.66 16.06 -12.25
C PHE A 261 -14.09 16.18 -10.79
N LYS A 262 -13.76 15.16 -10.00
CA LYS A 262 -13.65 15.24 -8.54
C LYS A 262 -12.27 15.81 -8.16
N HIS A 263 -12.10 16.21 -6.90
CA HIS A 263 -10.81 16.68 -6.34
C HIS A 263 -10.21 17.91 -7.06
N THR A 264 -11.08 18.84 -7.45
CA THR A 264 -10.69 20.12 -8.06
C THR A 264 -10.52 21.22 -7.00
N ASP A 265 -10.06 20.88 -5.79
CA ASP A 265 -9.92 21.84 -4.70
C ASP A 265 -8.99 23.00 -5.10
N GLY A 266 -9.42 24.22 -4.83
CA GLY A 266 -8.74 25.44 -5.28
C GLY A 266 -8.84 25.73 -6.79
N GLY A 267 -9.28 24.78 -7.61
CA GLY A 267 -9.41 24.92 -9.07
C GLY A 267 -8.51 23.96 -9.85
N LEU A 268 -8.68 23.96 -11.17
CA LEU A 268 -7.83 23.24 -12.11
C LEU A 268 -6.70 24.16 -12.62
N THR A 269 -5.54 23.59 -12.88
CA THR A 269 -4.39 24.29 -13.46
C THR A 269 -3.63 23.40 -14.43
N ALA A 270 -2.77 24.01 -15.24
CA ALA A 270 -1.92 23.33 -16.20
C ALA A 270 -0.45 23.52 -15.84
N LYS A 271 0.29 22.42 -15.76
CA LYS A 271 1.76 22.47 -15.69
C LYS A 271 2.30 23.18 -16.93
N ASP A 272 3.26 24.08 -16.72
CA ASP A 272 3.85 24.94 -17.76
C ASP A 272 2.82 25.79 -18.52
N ASN A 273 1.68 26.11 -17.88
CA ASN A 273 0.58 26.91 -18.45
C ASN A 273 -0.05 26.35 -19.74
N GLN A 274 0.12 25.06 -20.02
CA GLN A 274 -0.44 24.43 -21.22
C GLN A 274 -1.02 23.05 -20.92
N LEU A 275 -2.28 22.81 -21.29
CA LEU A 275 -2.88 21.48 -21.23
C LEU A 275 -2.35 20.60 -22.36
N LYS A 276 -1.87 19.41 -21.98
CA LYS A 276 -1.29 18.39 -22.86
C LYS A 276 -1.83 17.03 -22.43
N GLY A 277 -1.78 16.06 -23.34
CA GLY A 277 -2.16 14.68 -23.04
C GLY A 277 -3.60 14.31 -23.29
N PHE A 278 -4.41 15.22 -23.83
CA PHE A 278 -5.79 14.95 -24.25
C PHE A 278 -5.82 14.46 -25.69
N ALA A 279 -6.46 13.31 -25.91
CA ALA A 279 -6.80 12.81 -27.22
C ALA A 279 -8.32 12.66 -27.35
N ILE A 280 -8.88 12.96 -28.51
CA ILE A 280 -10.32 12.93 -28.79
C ILE A 280 -10.60 12.06 -30.01
N ALA A 281 -11.73 11.37 -30.01
CA ALA A 281 -12.15 10.51 -31.13
C ALA A 281 -13.64 10.68 -31.45
N GLY A 282 -13.98 10.43 -32.71
CA GLY A 282 -15.34 10.19 -33.15
C GLY A 282 -15.74 8.72 -32.97
N LYS A 283 -16.87 8.32 -33.58
CA LYS A 283 -17.42 6.95 -33.46
C LYS A 283 -16.50 5.84 -33.97
N ASP A 284 -15.50 6.17 -34.78
CA ASP A 284 -14.53 5.22 -35.30
C ASP A 284 -13.39 4.91 -34.31
N MET A 285 -13.38 5.59 -33.14
CA MET A 285 -12.37 5.46 -32.08
C MET A 285 -10.94 5.70 -32.53
N LYS A 286 -10.76 6.43 -33.65
CA LYS A 286 -9.45 6.90 -34.08
C LYS A 286 -9.11 8.17 -33.33
N PHE A 287 -8.30 8.03 -32.29
CA PHE A 287 -7.88 9.13 -31.45
C PHE A 287 -6.89 10.04 -32.17
N VAL A 288 -7.16 11.34 -32.13
CA VAL A 288 -6.24 12.41 -32.53
C VAL A 288 -5.88 13.26 -31.30
N TRP A 289 -4.76 13.97 -31.35
CA TRP A 289 -4.44 14.95 -30.31
C TRP A 289 -5.49 16.07 -30.29
N ALA A 290 -5.82 16.54 -29.11
CA ALA A 290 -6.89 17.52 -28.90
C ALA A 290 -6.39 18.80 -28.27
N ASN A 291 -7.02 19.92 -28.62
CA ASN A 291 -6.90 21.16 -27.88
C ASN A 291 -7.79 21.10 -26.64
N ALA A 292 -7.24 21.46 -25.49
CA ALA A 292 -7.96 21.48 -24.23
C ALA A 292 -7.82 22.85 -23.52
N SER A 293 -8.92 23.33 -22.93
CA SER A 293 -8.97 24.57 -22.16
C SER A 293 -9.62 24.36 -20.79
N ILE A 294 -9.14 25.08 -19.78
CA ILE A 294 -9.77 25.12 -18.45
C ILE A 294 -10.93 26.13 -18.50
N GLU A 295 -12.14 25.65 -18.21
CA GLU A 295 -13.36 26.46 -18.14
C GLU A 295 -13.99 26.26 -16.74
N GLY A 296 -13.62 27.13 -15.81
CA GLY A 296 -13.99 27.01 -14.39
C GLY A 296 -13.41 25.74 -13.76
N LYS A 297 -14.28 24.81 -13.35
CA LYS A 297 -13.90 23.48 -12.81
C LYS A 297 -13.99 22.36 -13.84
N THR A 298 -14.13 22.71 -15.12
CA THR A 298 -14.28 21.75 -16.22
C THR A 298 -13.17 21.92 -17.23
N ILE A 299 -12.92 20.89 -18.02
CA ILE A 299 -12.03 20.95 -19.18
C ILE A 299 -12.88 20.82 -20.45
N ARG A 300 -12.74 21.75 -21.38
CA ARG A 300 -13.33 21.62 -22.72
C ARG A 300 -12.27 21.06 -23.66
N VAL A 301 -12.60 20.00 -24.40
CA VAL A 301 -11.71 19.30 -25.32
C VAL A 301 -12.30 19.33 -26.73
N THR A 302 -11.47 19.69 -27.71
CA THR A 302 -11.85 19.88 -29.12
C THR A 302 -10.76 19.40 -30.06
N SER A 303 -11.11 19.07 -31.30
CA SER A 303 -10.16 18.94 -32.40
C SER A 303 -10.80 19.44 -33.69
N SER A 304 -10.02 20.10 -34.55
CA SER A 304 -10.46 20.46 -35.91
C SER A 304 -10.65 19.24 -36.81
N GLU A 305 -10.08 18.10 -36.44
CA GLU A 305 -10.17 16.83 -37.19
C GLU A 305 -11.41 16.01 -36.80
N ILE A 306 -12.07 16.32 -35.68
CA ILE A 306 -13.19 15.55 -35.13
C ILE A 306 -14.43 16.43 -34.99
N GLU A 307 -15.34 16.37 -35.95
CA GLU A 307 -16.59 17.15 -35.94
C GLU A 307 -17.62 16.63 -34.93
N ASN A 308 -17.70 15.30 -34.76
CA ASN A 308 -18.70 14.62 -33.92
C ASN A 308 -18.00 13.76 -32.86
N PRO A 309 -17.43 14.38 -31.81
CA PRO A 309 -16.66 13.65 -30.83
C PRO A 309 -17.55 12.81 -29.91
N VAL A 310 -17.07 11.61 -29.56
CA VAL A 310 -17.75 10.69 -28.65
C VAL A 310 -16.87 10.19 -27.51
N ALA A 311 -15.55 10.34 -27.60
CA ALA A 311 -14.63 9.85 -26.57
C ALA A 311 -13.42 10.77 -26.37
N VAL A 312 -12.92 10.80 -25.14
CA VAL A 312 -11.67 11.45 -24.74
C VAL A 312 -10.82 10.46 -23.94
N ARG A 313 -9.51 10.53 -24.15
CA ARG A 313 -8.49 9.90 -23.31
C ARG A 313 -7.52 10.95 -22.80
N TYR A 314 -7.09 10.83 -21.56
CA TYR A 314 -6.07 11.69 -20.95
C TYR A 314 -4.94 10.84 -20.36
N GLY A 315 -3.69 11.16 -20.70
CA GLY A 315 -2.53 10.46 -20.13
C GLY A 315 -2.52 8.95 -20.43
N TRP A 316 -3.01 8.55 -21.61
CA TRP A 316 -3.20 7.14 -21.97
C TRP A 316 -2.01 6.54 -22.74
N GLY A 317 -1.06 5.95 -22.03
CA GLY A 317 0.13 5.30 -22.62
C GLY A 317 1.19 4.95 -21.58
N SER A 318 2.38 4.47 -22.00
CA SER A 318 3.50 4.20 -21.08
C SER A 318 4.15 5.46 -20.50
N ASN A 319 4.54 6.40 -21.36
CA ASN A 319 5.02 7.74 -20.99
C ASN A 319 4.30 8.82 -21.82
N PRO A 320 3.00 9.03 -21.59
CA PRO A 320 2.21 10.04 -22.27
C PRO A 320 2.50 11.44 -21.71
N PRO A 321 2.33 12.49 -22.52
CA PRO A 321 2.32 13.85 -22.00
C PRO A 321 1.16 14.01 -21.00
N THR A 322 1.43 14.69 -19.88
CA THR A 322 0.43 15.01 -18.86
C THR A 322 0.73 16.37 -18.28
N SER A 323 -0.32 17.18 -18.05
CA SER A 323 -0.14 18.51 -17.46
C SER A 323 -1.37 19.03 -16.72
N LEU A 324 -2.44 18.26 -16.58
CA LEU A 324 -3.59 18.66 -15.75
C LEU A 324 -3.27 18.42 -14.26
N TYR A 325 -3.40 19.47 -13.46
CA TYR A 325 -3.23 19.47 -12.01
C TYR A 325 -4.40 20.21 -11.36
N ASN A 326 -4.55 20.08 -10.03
CA ASN A 326 -5.29 21.05 -9.24
C ASN A 326 -4.36 22.13 -8.65
N MET A 327 -4.94 23.16 -8.04
CA MET A 327 -4.19 24.26 -7.42
C MET A 327 -3.36 23.84 -6.18
N ALA A 328 -3.53 22.63 -5.67
CA ALA A 328 -2.68 22.04 -4.64
C ALA A 328 -1.43 21.34 -5.22
N ASN A 329 -1.17 21.50 -6.51
CA ASN A 329 -0.06 20.87 -7.23
C ASN A 329 -0.08 19.34 -7.16
N LEU A 330 -1.28 18.75 -7.28
CA LEU A 330 -1.48 17.31 -7.41
C LEU A 330 -1.95 16.95 -8.83
N PRO A 331 -1.29 16.00 -9.51
CA PRO A 331 -1.59 15.67 -10.89
C PRO A 331 -2.92 14.92 -11.03
N ALA A 332 -3.59 15.14 -12.16
CA ALA A 332 -4.76 14.38 -12.52
C ALA A 332 -4.41 12.92 -12.84
N SER A 333 -5.30 12.01 -12.45
CA SER A 333 -5.19 10.61 -12.83
C SER A 333 -5.47 10.42 -14.33
N PRO A 334 -4.70 9.60 -15.07
CA PRO A 334 -5.08 9.17 -16.41
C PRO A 334 -6.46 8.51 -16.45
N PHE A 335 -7.19 8.72 -17.55
CA PHE A 335 -8.52 8.13 -17.74
C PHE A 335 -8.85 7.98 -19.23
N ARG A 336 -9.92 7.23 -19.48
CA ARG A 336 -10.63 7.17 -20.76
C ARG A 336 -12.13 7.31 -20.52
N THR A 337 -12.85 7.78 -21.53
CA THR A 337 -14.33 7.88 -21.50
C THR A 337 -15.01 6.84 -22.39
N ASP A 338 -14.25 6.12 -23.22
CA ASP A 338 -14.71 4.98 -24.00
C ASP A 338 -14.73 3.68 -23.17
N THR A 339 -15.48 2.71 -23.65
CA THR A 339 -15.69 1.39 -23.00
C THR A 339 -15.02 0.24 -23.74
N ASP A 340 -14.24 0.52 -24.79
CA ASP A 340 -13.72 -0.52 -25.67
C ASP A 340 -12.54 -1.24 -25.03
N ASN A 341 -12.66 -2.54 -24.77
CA ASN A 341 -11.60 -3.38 -24.20
C ASN A 341 -10.34 -3.43 -25.08
#